data_AF-A0A016VFJ2-F1
#
_entry.id   AF-A0A016VFJ2-F1
#
_cell.length_a   1.000
_cell.length_b   1.000
_cell.length_c   1.000
_cell.angle_alpha   90.00
_cell.angle_beta   90.00
_cell.angle_gamma   90.00
#
_symmetry.space_group_name_H-M   'P 1'
#
loop_
_entity.id
_entity.type
_entity.pdbx_description
1 polymer ?
#
loop_
_entity_poly.entity_id
_entity_poly.type
_entity_poly.pdbx_seq_one_letter_code
_entity_poly.pdbx_strand_id
1 'polypeptide(L)'
;MVRRSQRSTKPANQSFAQLESNETQTTPCPLESAVQDCEDLSKLSALELMRVAMERNKDPAMDRILMALSEKLQVDVSGYVVSEKKSRSIVVAGLPEANPDLRPSERQLDLEMKLMQLLDVINVEC
;
A
#
# COMPACT_ATOMS: atom_id res chain seq x y z
N MET A 1 -26.03 47.32 30.12
CA MET A 1 -24.89 46.90 29.28
C MET A 1 -25.41 46.78 27.85
N VAL A 2 -25.37 47.82 26.98
CA VAL A 2 -24.24 48.24 26.09
C VAL A 2 -23.86 47.07 25.15
N ARG A 3 -23.92 47.04 23.80
CA ARG A 3 -24.20 47.91 22.62
C ARG A 3 -24.61 46.94 21.46
N ARG A 4 -25.68 47.17 20.69
CA ARG A 4 -25.75 47.78 19.34
C ARG A 4 -24.98 47.09 18.19
N SER A 5 -25.69 46.92 17.05
CA SER A 5 -25.22 47.10 15.65
C SER A 5 -24.61 45.87 14.95
N GLN A 6 -24.82 45.55 13.66
CA GLN A 6 -25.74 45.93 12.57
C GLN A 6 -25.61 44.85 11.46
N ARG A 7 -26.65 44.74 10.63
CA ARG A 7 -26.72 43.97 9.36
C ARG A 7 -25.68 44.48 8.34
N SER A 8 -25.08 43.59 7.53
CA SER A 8 -24.69 43.97 6.17
C SER A 8 -24.64 42.78 5.20
N THR A 9 -25.45 42.93 4.16
CA THR A 9 -25.52 42.13 2.93
C THR A 9 -24.63 42.77 1.86
N LYS A 10 -23.91 42.00 1.05
CA LYS A 10 -24.02 41.93 -0.44
C LYS A 10 -22.76 41.35 -1.14
N PRO A 11 -22.92 40.84 -2.38
CA PRO A 11 -21.92 40.11 -3.16
C PRO A 11 -21.18 41.01 -4.20
N ALA A 12 -20.09 40.49 -4.77
CA ALA A 12 -19.46 40.90 -6.04
C ALA A 12 -18.51 39.72 -6.41
N ASN A 13 -18.58 38.98 -7.52
CA ASN A 13 -18.85 39.27 -8.93
C ASN A 13 -17.93 40.35 -9.51
N GLN A 14 -16.83 39.96 -10.16
CA GLN A 14 -16.68 40.07 -11.62
C GLN A 14 -15.23 39.81 -12.09
N SER A 15 -15.19 39.24 -13.29
CA SER A 15 -14.05 38.92 -14.15
C SER A 15 -13.06 40.06 -14.40
N PHE A 16 -11.77 39.72 -14.44
CA PHE A 16 -10.69 40.37 -15.21
C PHE A 16 -9.57 39.32 -15.31
N ALA A 17 -8.76 39.19 -16.35
CA ALA A 17 -8.81 39.53 -17.75
C ALA A 17 -7.72 38.67 -18.39
N GLN A 18 -8.03 38.20 -19.60
CA GLN A 18 -7.13 37.70 -20.61
C GLN A 18 -5.84 38.53 -20.69
N LEU A 19 -4.67 37.88 -20.56
CA LEU A 19 -3.40 38.41 -21.04
C LEU A 19 -2.74 37.37 -21.94
N GLU A 20 -2.93 37.58 -23.24
CA GLU A 20 -2.11 37.03 -24.30
C GLU A 20 -0.69 37.62 -24.28
N SER A 21 0.24 36.82 -24.81
CA SER A 21 1.52 37.20 -25.43
C SER A 21 2.58 37.92 -24.59
N ASN A 22 3.70 37.21 -24.34
CA ASN A 22 4.91 37.49 -25.11
C ASN A 22 5.92 36.35 -25.01
N GLU A 23 6.34 35.89 -26.19
CA GLU A 23 7.56 35.12 -26.40
C GLU A 23 8.75 35.91 -25.84
N THR A 24 9.57 35.28 -24.99
CA THR A 24 10.99 35.64 -24.93
C THR A 24 11.80 34.42 -24.50
N GLN A 25 12.43 33.80 -25.50
CA GLN A 25 13.77 33.22 -25.44
C GLN A 25 13.97 31.97 -24.57
N THR A 26 13.90 30.85 -25.27
CA THR A 26 14.77 29.68 -25.15
C THR A 26 16.05 29.97 -24.37
N THR A 27 16.06 29.60 -23.10
CA THR A 27 17.29 29.25 -22.41
C THR A 27 17.29 27.73 -22.33
N PRO A 28 18.17 27.01 -23.04
CA PRO A 28 18.25 25.56 -22.89
C PRO A 28 18.72 25.30 -21.46
N CYS A 29 17.84 24.78 -20.61
CA CYS A 29 18.25 24.16 -19.36
C CYS A 29 19.23 23.03 -19.72
N PRO A 30 20.49 23.04 -19.23
CA PRO A 30 21.35 21.88 -19.36
C PRO A 30 20.90 20.86 -18.30
N LEU A 31 19.82 20.15 -18.59
CA LEU A 31 19.36 18.99 -17.81
C LEU A 31 19.61 17.67 -18.55
N GLU A 32 20.62 17.64 -19.42
CA GLU A 32 20.88 16.50 -20.31
C GLU A 32 22.25 15.85 -20.10
N SER A 33 22.87 16.01 -18.93
CA SER A 33 24.15 15.37 -18.62
C SER A 33 24.19 14.76 -17.21
N ALA A 34 23.36 13.73 -16.99
CA ALA A 34 23.66 12.61 -16.07
C ALA A 34 22.62 11.48 -16.14
N VAL A 35 21.96 11.26 -17.28
CA VAL A 35 21.16 10.04 -17.52
C VAL A 35 22.06 9.02 -18.23
N GLN A 36 23.24 8.76 -17.68
CA GLN A 36 24.15 7.70 -18.11
C GLN A 36 24.22 6.69 -16.96
N ASP A 37 23.17 5.88 -16.89
CA ASP A 37 23.06 4.53 -16.28
C ASP A 37 21.60 4.01 -16.36
N CYS A 38 20.81 4.49 -17.35
CA CYS A 38 19.38 4.19 -17.43
C CYS A 38 19.08 2.73 -17.84
N GLU A 39 20.06 2.00 -18.36
CA GLU A 39 19.84 0.68 -18.98
C GLU A 39 19.76 -0.49 -17.99
N ASP A 40 20.11 -0.29 -16.71
CA ASP A 40 20.07 -1.39 -15.71
C ASP A 40 18.99 -1.22 -14.64
N LEU A 41 18.32 -0.06 -14.55
CA LEU A 41 17.27 0.17 -13.55
C LEU A 41 16.08 -0.80 -13.71
N SER A 42 15.73 -1.18 -14.95
CA SER A 42 14.63 -2.12 -15.22
C SER A 42 14.93 -3.56 -14.79
N LYS A 43 16.20 -3.91 -14.57
CA LYS A 43 16.64 -5.25 -14.13
C LYS A 43 16.72 -5.37 -12.61
N LEU A 44 16.74 -4.24 -11.91
CA LEU A 44 16.80 -4.19 -10.45
C LEU A 44 15.44 -4.52 -9.84
N SER A 45 15.47 -5.27 -8.74
CA SER A 45 14.28 -5.47 -7.90
C SER A 45 13.82 -4.15 -7.29
N ALA A 46 12.56 -4.07 -6.86
CA ALA A 46 12.02 -2.86 -6.23
C ALA A 46 12.83 -2.39 -5.01
N LEU A 47 13.45 -3.33 -4.27
CA LEU A 47 14.28 -3.03 -3.10
C LEU A 47 15.65 -2.46 -3.52
N GLU A 48 16.24 -2.98 -4.60
CA GLU A 48 17.48 -2.45 -5.17
C GLU A 48 17.27 -1.05 -5.78
N LEU A 49 16.16 -0.84 -6.49
CA LEU A 49 15.76 0.48 -6.98
C LEU A 49 15.60 1.49 -5.85
N MET A 50 14.94 1.09 -4.75
CA MET A 50 14.81 1.92 -3.57
C MET A 50 16.17 2.31 -2.99
N ARG A 51 17.08 1.33 -2.86
CA ARG A 51 18.42 1.54 -2.31
C ARG A 51 19.22 2.53 -3.15
N VAL A 52 19.19 2.35 -4.47
CA VAL A 52 19.84 3.28 -5.42
C VAL A 52 19.23 4.68 -5.30
N ALA A 53 17.90 4.79 -5.21
CA ALA A 53 17.22 6.07 -5.03
C ALA A 53 17.63 6.77 -3.73
N MET A 54 17.70 6.06 -2.60
CA MET A 54 18.14 6.62 -1.32
C MET A 54 19.60 7.06 -1.34
N GLU A 55 20.50 6.26 -1.94
CA GLU A 55 21.94 6.57 -1.99
C GLU A 55 22.28 7.74 -2.90
N ARG A 56 21.52 7.92 -3.99
CA ARG A 56 21.72 9.03 -4.94
C ARG A 56 20.96 10.30 -4.53
N ASN A 57 19.97 10.19 -3.65
CA ASN A 57 19.16 11.33 -3.24
C ASN A 57 19.94 12.28 -2.32
N LYS A 58 19.85 13.58 -2.60
CA LYS A 58 20.44 14.66 -1.79
C LYS A 58 19.40 15.53 -1.09
N ASP A 59 18.12 15.34 -1.41
CA ASP A 59 17.03 16.12 -0.84
C ASP A 59 16.48 15.45 0.43
N PRO A 60 16.57 16.10 1.61
CA PRO A 60 16.08 15.55 2.87
C PRO A 60 14.55 15.34 2.91
N ALA A 61 13.77 16.05 2.08
CA ALA A 61 12.33 15.83 1.98
C ALA A 61 12.03 14.52 1.23
N MET A 62 12.73 14.30 0.11
CA MET A 62 12.64 13.03 -0.64
C MET A 62 13.14 11.84 0.17
N ASP A 63 14.15 12.03 1.01
CA ASP A 63 14.68 10.95 1.85
C ASP A 63 13.63 10.41 2.83
N ARG A 64 12.87 11.32 3.45
CA ARG A 64 11.73 10.95 4.32
C ARG A 64 10.63 10.20 3.57
N ILE A 65 10.36 10.61 2.33
CA ILE A 65 9.37 9.96 1.47
C ILE A 65 9.83 8.55 1.09
N LEU A 66 11.10 8.39 0.68
CA LEU A 66 11.68 7.10 0.30
C LEU A 66 11.74 6.15 1.50
N MET A 67 12.11 6.63 2.69
CA MET A 67 12.04 5.84 3.92
C MET A 67 10.61 5.33 4.19
N ALA A 68 9.62 6.23 4.18
CA ALA A 68 8.23 5.83 4.39
C ALA A 68 7.71 4.86 3.32
N LEU A 69 8.18 5.01 2.07
CA LEU A 69 7.83 4.11 0.97
C LEU A 69 8.47 2.73 1.16
N SER A 70 9.71 2.66 1.65
CA SER A 70 10.42 1.41 1.93
C SER A 70 9.72 0.57 2.99
N GLU A 71 9.21 1.21 4.06
CA GLU A 71 8.46 0.55 5.12
C GLU A 71 7.12 0.01 4.59
N LYS A 72 6.39 0.81 3.80
CA LYS A 72 5.12 0.38 3.20
C LYS A 72 5.29 -0.78 2.23
N LEU A 73 6.32 -0.76 1.39
CA LEU A 73 6.55 -1.81 0.40
C LEU A 73 6.78 -3.18 1.05
N GLN A 74 7.54 -3.21 2.15
CA GLN A 74 7.78 -4.46 2.91
C GLN A 74 6.49 -4.97 3.58
N VAL A 75 5.70 -4.06 4.15
CA VAL A 75 4.41 -4.40 4.76
C VAL A 75 3.43 -4.92 3.72
N ASP A 76 3.34 -4.29 2.54
CA ASP A 76 2.39 -4.67 1.49
C ASP A 76 2.69 -6.07 0.91
N VAL A 77 3.96 -6.46 0.76
CA VAL A 77 4.30 -7.81 0.29
C VAL A 77 3.90 -8.87 1.32
N SER A 78 4.17 -8.63 2.61
CA SER A 78 3.79 -9.57 3.67
C SER A 78 2.26 -9.65 3.84
N GLY A 79 1.58 -8.51 3.80
CA GLY A 79 0.13 -8.40 3.88
C GLY A 79 -0.56 -9.04 2.68
N TYR A 80 0.00 -8.88 1.47
CA TYR A 80 -0.49 -9.53 0.27
C TYR A 80 -0.40 -11.06 0.38
N VAL A 81 0.74 -11.62 0.79
CA VAL A 81 0.88 -13.08 0.97
C VAL A 81 -0.08 -13.62 2.03
N VAL A 82 -0.24 -12.92 3.15
CA VAL A 82 -1.20 -13.33 4.19
C VAL A 82 -2.64 -13.20 3.69
N SER A 83 -2.96 -12.13 2.97
CA SER A 83 -4.29 -11.91 2.39
C SER A 83 -4.63 -12.95 1.31
N GLU A 84 -3.65 -13.32 0.49
CA GLU A 84 -3.80 -14.31 -0.60
C GLU A 84 -3.89 -15.74 -0.07
N LYS A 85 -3.21 -16.03 1.05
CA LYS A 85 -3.44 -17.27 1.81
C LYS A 85 -4.81 -17.27 2.46
N LYS A 86 -5.20 -16.16 3.11
CA LYS A 86 -6.48 -16.04 3.83
C LYS A 86 -7.67 -16.08 2.89
N SER A 87 -7.58 -15.49 1.69
CA SER A 87 -8.65 -15.51 0.69
C SER A 87 -8.96 -16.93 0.19
N ARG A 88 -7.99 -17.86 0.33
CA ARG A 88 -8.10 -19.26 -0.07
C ARG A 88 -8.14 -20.23 1.11
N SER A 89 -8.34 -19.73 2.34
CA SER A 89 -8.38 -20.55 3.55
C SER A 89 -9.77 -20.52 4.18
N ILE A 90 -10.22 -21.67 4.68
CA ILE A 90 -11.43 -21.79 5.50
C ILE A 90 -11.00 -21.87 6.97
N VAL A 91 -11.57 -21.00 7.81
CA VAL A 91 -11.34 -21.04 9.26
C VAL A 91 -12.48 -21.80 9.91
N VAL A 92 -12.16 -22.95 10.49
CA VAL A 92 -13.11 -23.77 11.25
C VAL A 92 -12.85 -23.58 12.75
N ALA A 93 -13.89 -23.23 13.49
CA ALA A 93 -13.83 -23.04 14.95
C ALA A 93 -15.02 -23.74 15.62
N GLY A 94 -14.85 -24.08 16.90
CA GLY A 94 -15.91 -24.74 17.69
C GLY A 94 -16.05 -26.25 17.43
N LEU A 95 -15.05 -26.88 16.79
CA LEU A 95 -14.98 -28.34 16.72
C LEU A 95 -14.68 -28.90 18.12
N PRO A 96 -15.41 -29.95 18.56
CA PRO A 96 -15.09 -30.63 19.81
C PRO A 96 -13.68 -31.22 19.77
N GLU A 97 -12.89 -30.96 20.80
CA GLU A 97 -11.54 -31.51 20.94
C GLU A 97 -11.57 -33.03 21.11
N ALA A 98 -10.50 -33.69 20.66
CA ALA A 98 -10.30 -35.11 20.90
C ALA A 98 -10.08 -35.39 22.40
N ASN A 99 -10.32 -36.63 22.84
CA ASN A 99 -10.01 -37.03 24.21
C ASN A 99 -8.49 -36.81 24.49
N PRO A 100 -8.11 -36.10 25.57
CA PRO A 100 -6.72 -35.80 25.89
C PRO A 100 -5.85 -37.04 26.13
N ASP A 101 -6.46 -38.15 26.56
CA ASP A 101 -5.76 -39.40 26.86
C ASP A 101 -5.32 -40.17 25.60
N LEU A 102 -5.85 -39.79 24.43
CA LEU A 102 -5.47 -40.39 23.15
C LEU A 102 -4.04 -40.01 22.77
N ARG A 103 -3.38 -40.89 22.01
CA ARG A 103 -2.06 -40.59 21.46
C ARG A 103 -2.16 -39.41 20.48
N PRO A 104 -1.09 -38.61 20.30
CA PRO A 104 -1.11 -37.48 19.37
C PRO A 104 -1.59 -37.84 17.95
N SER A 105 -1.18 -39.00 17.44
CA SER A 105 -1.60 -39.51 16.12
C SER A 105 -3.11 -39.80 16.05
N GLU A 106 -3.70 -40.29 17.14
CA GLU A 106 -5.14 -40.60 17.21
C GLU A 106 -5.96 -39.31 17.32
N ARG A 107 -5.46 -38.30 18.04
CA ARG A 107 -6.08 -36.97 18.10
C ARG A 107 -6.04 -36.26 16.74
N GLN A 108 -4.93 -36.40 16.01
CA GLN A 108 -4.83 -35.87 14.65
C GLN A 108 -5.84 -36.54 13.71
N LEU A 109 -5.94 -37.87 13.75
CA LEU A 109 -6.90 -38.61 12.93
C LEU A 109 -8.35 -38.21 13.27
N ASP A 110 -8.69 -38.06 14.55
CA ASP A 110 -10.01 -37.59 14.99
C ASP A 110 -10.33 -36.19 14.44
N LEU A 111 -9.37 -35.25 14.49
CA LEU A 111 -9.54 -33.92 13.91
C LEU A 111 -9.73 -33.97 12.38
N GLU A 112 -8.91 -34.75 11.68
CA GLU A 112 -9.00 -34.93 10.23
C GLU A 112 -10.36 -35.52 9.83
N MET A 113 -10.84 -36.54 10.54
CA MET A 113 -12.17 -37.13 10.30
C MET A 113 -13.30 -36.11 10.48
N LYS A 114 -13.25 -35.30 11.54
CA LYS A 114 -14.25 -34.25 11.79
C LYS A 114 -14.22 -33.16 10.72
N LEU A 115 -13.01 -32.77 10.27
CA LEU A 115 -12.85 -31.81 9.18
C LEU A 115 -13.39 -32.37 7.86
N MET A 116 -13.10 -33.63 7.51
CA MET A 116 -13.64 -34.25 6.29
C MET A 116 -15.18 -34.24 6.30
N GLN A 117 -15.80 -34.66 7.39
CA GLN A 117 -17.27 -34.64 7.52
C GLN A 117 -17.85 -33.23 7.34
N LEU A 118 -17.20 -32.22 7.92
CA LEU A 118 -17.63 -30.83 7.78
C LEU A 118 -17.48 -30.35 6.34
N LEU A 119 -16.34 -30.61 5.70
CA LEU A 119 -16.06 -30.23 4.32
C LEU A 119 -17.03 -30.90 3.33
N ASP A 120 -17.40 -32.15 3.57
CA ASP A 120 -18.42 -32.88 2.81
C ASP A 120 -19.79 -32.19 2.92
N VAL A 121 -20.20 -31.78 4.13
CA VAL A 121 -21.49 -31.10 4.36
C VAL A 121 -21.55 -29.74 3.67
N ILE A 122 -20.47 -28.97 3.69
CA ILE A 122 -20.41 -27.67 3.00
C ILE A 122 -20.08 -27.81 1.51
N ASN A 123 -19.86 -29.04 1.02
CA ASN A 123 -19.56 -29.38 -0.36
C ASN A 123 -18.39 -28.55 -0.93
N VAL A 124 -17.28 -28.51 -0.19
CA VAL A 124 -16.05 -27.81 -0.58
C VAL A 124 -14.92 -28.83 -0.79
N GLU A 125 -14.23 -28.70 -1.92
CA GLU A 125 -13.01 -29.43 -2.22
C GLU A 125 -11.78 -28.57 -1.85
N CYS A 126 -10.80 -29.17 -1.17
CA CYS A 126 -9.58 -28.51 -0.67
C CYS A 126 -8.32 -29.11 -1.30
#